data_AF-A0A938UT53-F1
#
_entry.id   AF-A0A938UT53-F1
#
_cell.length_a   1.000
_cell.length_b   1.000
_cell.length_c   1.000
_cell.angle_alpha   90.00
_cell.angle_beta   90.00
_cell.angle_gamma   90.00
#
_symmetry.space_group_name_H-M   'P 1'
#
loop_
_entity.id
_entity.type
_entity.pdbx_description
1 polymer ?
#
loop_
_entity_poly.entity_id
_entity_poly.type
_entity_poly.pdbx_seq_one_letter_code
_entity_poly.pdbx_strand_id
1 'polypeptide(L)'
;MRSDTAKAALCALMAWPACSQSSGGPTTAIATIADAAPADTDAALAPQDADGAAPQTADALAESNPADSKLPDTALPSACTGTADGTPCDDGDPCTQGTHCVAGTCSAGQQLCACQSAADCAKPGADLCLGKPFCDLAVFPYQCKLAGGPVACPATGNPCQKAACNPATGACESLQAPDGTACPSLDPCAVNPVCQAGACTPLAS
;
A
#
# COMPACT_ATOMS: atom_id res chain seq x y z
N MET A 1 -7.87 34.44 -28.23
CA MET A 1 -9.16 35.19 -28.20
C MET A 1 -10.25 34.23 -28.67
N ARG A 2 -11.34 34.11 -27.88
CA ARG A 2 -12.40 33.05 -27.87
C ARG A 2 -11.93 31.79 -27.10
N SER A 3 -12.61 31.26 -26.07
CA SER A 3 -13.97 31.49 -25.57
C SER A 3 -14.11 30.95 -24.13
N ASP A 4 -13.99 31.81 -23.11
CA ASP A 4 -14.35 31.52 -21.71
C ASP A 4 -15.63 32.27 -21.36
N THR A 5 -16.76 31.80 -21.87
CA THR A 5 -18.07 32.42 -21.59
C THR A 5 -19.13 31.32 -21.53
N ALA A 6 -18.96 30.37 -20.60
CA ALA A 6 -19.96 29.36 -20.29
C ALA A 6 -19.80 28.76 -18.87
N LYS A 7 -19.45 29.58 -17.88
CA LYS A 7 -19.40 29.15 -16.47
C LYS A 7 -19.96 30.23 -15.55
N ALA A 8 -21.17 30.70 -15.87
CA ALA A 8 -21.96 31.57 -15.01
C ALA A 8 -23.45 31.36 -15.27
N ALA A 9 -23.92 30.13 -15.13
CA ALA A 9 -25.33 29.81 -15.02
C ALA A 9 -25.43 28.53 -14.18
N LEU A 10 -25.93 28.69 -12.96
CA LEU A 10 -26.29 27.69 -11.91
C LEU A 10 -25.66 28.06 -10.56
N CYS A 11 -26.13 29.17 -9.99
CA CYS A 11 -26.14 29.35 -8.54
C CYS A 11 -27.28 30.30 -8.17
N ALA A 12 -28.50 29.82 -8.32
CA ALA A 12 -29.70 30.47 -7.82
C ALA A 12 -30.63 29.36 -7.35
N LEU A 13 -30.78 29.25 -6.03
CA LEU A 13 -31.78 28.55 -5.23
C LEU A 13 -31.07 27.99 -4.00
N MET A 14 -31.25 28.68 -2.86
CA MET A 14 -31.03 28.30 -1.45
C MET A 14 -30.31 29.44 -0.73
N ALA A 15 -31.10 30.24 -0.02
CA ALA A 15 -30.60 31.21 0.93
C ALA A 15 -29.91 30.47 2.09
N TRP A 16 -28.61 30.69 2.31
CA TRP A 16 -27.90 30.58 3.59
C TRP A 16 -26.59 31.39 3.54
N PRO A 17 -26.17 32.09 4.62
CA PRO A 17 -25.06 33.03 4.59
C PRO A 17 -23.79 32.41 5.17
N ALA A 18 -22.79 32.14 4.34
CA ALA A 18 -21.39 32.01 4.78
C ALA A 18 -20.45 32.02 3.56
N CYS A 19 -20.15 33.21 3.02
CA CYS A 19 -19.01 33.40 2.15
C CYS A 19 -18.31 34.69 2.58
N SER A 20 -17.57 34.59 3.68
CA SER A 20 -16.59 35.58 4.09
C SER A 20 -15.22 35.00 3.78
N GLN A 21 -14.57 35.55 2.75
CA GLN A 21 -13.12 35.53 2.50
C GLN A 21 -12.90 36.36 1.23
N SER A 22 -12.34 37.56 1.36
CA SER A 22 -10.90 37.82 1.37
C SER A 22 -10.51 38.43 0.03
N SER A 23 -10.54 39.76 -0.02
CA SER A 23 -10.06 40.59 -1.11
C SER A 23 -8.83 41.35 -0.64
N GLY A 24 -7.67 41.10 -1.25
CA GLY A 24 -6.45 41.89 -1.03
C GLY A 24 -5.31 41.40 -1.91
N GLY A 25 -4.96 42.16 -2.94
CA GLY A 25 -3.98 41.81 -3.97
C GLY A 25 -2.51 42.02 -3.56
N PRO A 26 -1.54 41.81 -4.47
CA PRO A 26 -0.13 42.06 -4.21
C PRO A 26 0.32 43.45 -4.68
N THR A 27 0.95 44.21 -3.78
CA THR A 27 1.74 45.40 -4.12
C THR A 27 3.17 45.22 -3.64
N THR A 28 4.10 45.49 -4.55
CA THR A 28 5.55 45.53 -4.42
C THR A 28 6.04 46.58 -3.41
N ALA A 29 6.96 46.23 -2.50
CA ALA A 29 8.01 47.12 -1.95
C ALA A 29 9.00 46.30 -1.09
N ILE A 30 10.24 46.10 -1.54
CA ILE A 30 11.48 46.82 -1.18
C ILE A 30 12.05 46.43 0.20
N ALA A 31 13.23 45.82 0.16
CA ALA A 31 14.09 45.50 1.28
C ALA A 31 14.85 46.72 1.79
N THR A 32 15.02 46.82 3.11
CA THR A 32 16.13 47.53 3.77
C THR A 32 16.63 46.72 4.97
N ILE A 33 17.94 46.49 4.94
CA ILE A 33 18.87 45.99 5.93
C ILE A 33 18.93 46.85 7.22
N ALA A 34 19.15 46.21 8.38
CA ALA A 34 20.24 46.50 9.35
C ALA A 34 19.89 46.05 10.80
N ASP A 35 20.75 45.16 11.31
CA ASP A 35 21.33 45.07 12.66
C ASP A 35 20.48 45.24 13.93
N ALA A 36 20.47 44.19 14.79
CA ALA A 36 21.10 44.22 16.12
C ALA A 36 20.70 42.99 16.97
N ALA A 37 21.64 42.07 17.17
CA ALA A 37 21.87 41.41 18.46
C ALA A 37 23.08 42.14 19.09
N PRO A 38 23.25 42.25 20.42
CA PRO A 38 23.52 41.07 21.26
C PRO A 38 23.12 41.18 22.76
N ALA A 39 23.31 40.06 23.47
CA ALA A 39 24.14 39.93 24.68
C ALA A 39 23.45 39.24 25.87
N ASP A 40 23.99 38.06 26.14
CA ASP A 40 23.93 37.28 27.37
C ASP A 40 24.54 38.02 28.58
N THR A 41 23.99 37.80 29.78
CA THR A 41 24.71 37.94 31.05
C THR A 41 24.26 36.91 32.10
N ASP A 42 25.20 36.01 32.40
CA ASP A 42 25.63 35.42 33.68
C ASP A 42 24.62 35.07 34.80
N ALA A 43 24.66 33.80 35.20
CA ALA A 43 24.76 33.44 36.63
C ALA A 43 25.48 32.09 36.81
N ALA A 44 26.72 32.17 37.29
CA ALA A 44 27.53 31.05 37.73
C ALA A 44 27.10 30.54 39.12
N LEU A 45 27.05 29.22 39.28
CA LEU A 45 27.24 28.51 40.55
C LEU A 45 28.06 27.25 40.23
N ALA A 46 29.18 27.10 40.92
CA ALA A 46 30.03 25.91 40.96
C ALA A 46 30.21 25.49 42.44
N PRO A 47 30.91 24.40 42.76
CA PRO A 47 30.49 23.00 42.57
C PRO A 47 30.56 22.22 43.89
N GLN A 48 29.63 21.31 44.21
CA GLN A 48 29.86 20.29 45.24
C GLN A 48 29.17 18.95 44.93
N ASP A 49 29.99 17.92 45.09
CA ASP A 49 29.71 16.52 45.43
C ASP A 49 29.51 15.47 44.33
N ALA A 50 30.40 14.48 44.45
CA ALA A 50 30.57 13.29 43.66
C ALA A 50 29.55 12.22 44.06
N ASP A 51 29.06 11.47 43.08
CA ASP A 51 28.82 10.03 43.17
C ASP A 51 28.79 9.46 41.75
N GLY A 52 29.52 8.37 41.52
CA GLY A 52 29.76 7.82 40.20
C GLY A 52 28.57 7.10 39.59
N ALA A 53 28.28 7.40 38.32
CA ALA A 53 27.60 6.51 37.39
C ALA A 53 27.95 6.91 35.94
N ALA A 54 28.24 5.90 35.12
CA ALA A 54 28.67 5.99 33.72
C ALA A 54 27.62 6.67 32.80
N PRO A 55 28.04 7.23 31.65
CA PRO A 55 27.20 8.13 30.86
C PRO A 55 26.03 7.39 30.19
N GLN A 56 24.83 7.96 30.34
CA GLN A 56 23.68 7.64 29.50
C GLN A 56 23.90 8.26 28.12
N THR A 57 23.98 7.43 27.09
CA THR A 57 23.89 7.87 25.70
C THR A 57 22.90 6.99 24.94
N ALA A 58 22.03 7.66 24.18
CA ALA A 58 21.11 7.15 23.18
C ALA A 58 19.79 6.54 23.69
N ASP A 59 18.88 7.46 24.04
CA ASP A 59 17.46 7.34 23.73
C ASP A 59 17.31 7.10 22.21
N ALA A 60 17.15 5.84 21.81
CA ALA A 60 16.72 5.46 20.48
C ALA A 60 15.47 4.60 20.65
N LEU A 61 14.35 5.15 20.18
CA LEU A 61 13.05 4.50 20.09
C LEU A 61 13.18 3.19 19.30
N ALA A 62 13.38 2.07 19.99
CA ALA A 62 13.15 0.74 19.42
C ALA A 62 11.67 0.43 19.60
N GLU A 63 10.98 0.40 18.46
CA GLU A 63 9.55 0.32 18.33
C GLU A 63 9.00 -0.94 18.99
N SER A 64 7.93 -0.76 19.77
CA SER A 64 7.16 -1.82 20.40
C SER A 64 6.55 -2.74 19.34
N ASN A 65 7.18 -3.88 19.05
CA ASN A 65 6.53 -5.02 18.42
C ASN A 65 6.04 -5.97 19.54
N PRO A 66 4.72 -6.25 19.64
CA PRO A 66 4.15 -7.08 20.70
C PRO A 66 4.55 -8.58 20.65
N ALA A 67 5.41 -9.01 19.72
CA ALA A 67 5.83 -10.40 19.58
C ALA A 67 6.94 -10.85 20.57
N ASP A 68 7.72 -9.93 21.17
CA ASP A 68 8.92 -10.29 21.96
C ASP A 68 8.73 -10.41 23.48
N SER A 69 7.48 -10.46 23.95
CA SER A 69 7.21 -10.38 25.40
C SER A 69 7.47 -11.66 26.22
N LYS A 70 8.32 -12.61 25.78
CA LYS A 70 8.55 -13.81 26.63
C LYS A 70 9.91 -14.52 26.63
N LEU A 71 10.98 -13.93 26.09
CA LEU A 71 12.36 -14.32 26.42
C LEU A 71 13.10 -13.06 26.86
N PRO A 72 14.00 -13.13 27.87
CA PRO A 72 14.79 -11.96 28.23
C PRO A 72 15.61 -11.57 27.00
N ASP A 73 15.29 -10.39 26.48
CA ASP A 73 15.94 -9.71 25.36
C ASP A 73 17.37 -9.26 25.76
N THR A 74 18.20 -10.23 26.14
CA THR A 74 19.64 -10.08 25.96
C THR A 74 19.87 -10.33 24.48
N ALA A 75 20.04 -9.25 23.71
CA ALA A 75 20.41 -9.27 22.30
C ALA A 75 21.33 -10.46 22.00
N LEU A 76 20.76 -11.49 21.38
CA LEU A 76 21.49 -12.72 21.09
C LEU A 76 22.56 -12.39 20.04
N PRO A 77 23.75 -12.98 20.13
CA PRO A 77 24.82 -12.65 19.20
C PRO A 77 24.49 -13.20 17.81
N SER A 78 24.68 -12.36 16.78
CA SER A 78 24.46 -12.78 15.38
C SER A 78 25.55 -13.70 14.83
N ALA A 79 26.72 -13.71 15.48
CA ALA A 79 27.81 -14.62 15.19
C ALA A 79 28.16 -15.41 16.45
N CYS A 80 28.46 -16.70 16.29
CA CYS A 80 28.77 -17.55 17.43
C CYS A 80 29.96 -18.48 17.19
N THR A 81 30.95 -17.98 16.46
CA THR A 81 32.26 -18.62 16.32
C THR A 81 32.92 -18.78 17.69
N GLY A 82 33.29 -20.01 18.05
CA GLY A 82 33.87 -20.32 19.36
C GLY A 82 32.84 -20.60 20.46
N THR A 83 31.55 -20.51 20.15
CA THR A 83 30.45 -20.91 21.04
C THR A 83 30.10 -22.38 20.84
N ALA A 84 29.61 -23.04 21.90
CA ALA A 84 29.15 -24.43 21.82
C ALA A 84 27.89 -24.58 20.96
N ASP A 85 27.78 -25.72 20.26
CA ASP A 85 26.58 -26.06 19.49
C ASP A 85 25.33 -26.12 20.38
N GLY A 86 24.19 -25.67 19.85
CA GLY A 86 22.91 -25.58 20.57
C GLY A 86 22.75 -24.29 21.40
N THR A 87 23.77 -23.43 21.48
CA THR A 87 23.63 -22.12 22.12
C THR A 87 22.69 -21.23 21.31
N PRO A 88 21.72 -20.53 21.93
CA PRO A 88 20.86 -19.57 21.23
C PRO A 88 21.68 -18.45 20.57
N CYS A 89 21.26 -18.06 19.37
CA CYS A 89 21.85 -16.98 18.58
C CYS A 89 20.72 -16.29 17.79
N ASP A 90 20.98 -15.12 17.22
CA ASP A 90 20.01 -14.42 16.36
C ASP A 90 20.49 -14.44 14.91
N ASP A 91 19.69 -14.94 13.97
CA ASP A 91 20.05 -14.92 12.54
C ASP A 91 19.59 -13.63 11.83
N GLY A 92 18.95 -12.71 12.56
CA GLY A 92 18.43 -11.44 12.06
C GLY A 92 17.13 -11.59 11.25
N ASP A 93 16.55 -12.78 11.19
CA ASP A 93 15.29 -13.03 10.50
C ASP A 93 14.12 -13.09 11.51
N PRO A 94 13.17 -12.14 11.49
CA PRO A 94 12.04 -12.15 12.42
C PRO A 94 11.14 -13.39 12.24
N CYS A 95 11.26 -14.11 11.13
CA CYS A 95 10.47 -15.28 10.82
C CYS A 95 11.05 -16.61 11.29
N THR A 96 12.24 -16.62 11.89
CA THR A 96 12.85 -17.83 12.44
C THR A 96 12.77 -17.82 13.96
N GLN A 97 12.43 -18.96 14.56
CA GLN A 97 12.35 -19.11 16.01
C GLN A 97 13.17 -20.32 16.47
N GLY A 98 13.90 -20.18 17.58
CA GLY A 98 14.73 -21.27 18.11
C GLY A 98 16.01 -21.49 17.29
N THR A 99 16.52 -20.42 16.71
CA THR A 99 17.86 -20.32 16.14
C THR A 99 18.93 -20.78 17.14
N HIS A 100 19.91 -21.51 16.65
CA HIS A 100 20.97 -22.07 17.48
C HIS A 100 22.28 -22.22 16.72
N CYS A 101 23.38 -22.19 17.47
CA CYS A 101 24.71 -22.35 16.92
C CYS A 101 24.97 -23.78 16.46
N VAL A 102 25.52 -23.90 15.25
CA VAL A 102 26.03 -25.15 14.70
C VAL A 102 27.35 -24.85 14.00
N ALA A 103 28.44 -25.45 14.49
CA ALA A 103 29.79 -25.29 13.97
C ALA A 103 30.22 -23.80 13.82
N GLY A 104 29.85 -22.97 14.81
CA GLY A 104 30.19 -21.55 14.83
C GLY A 104 29.34 -20.64 13.94
N THR A 105 28.29 -21.17 13.29
CA THR A 105 27.32 -20.41 12.49
C THR A 105 25.94 -20.45 13.15
N CYS A 106 25.22 -19.34 13.15
CA CYS A 106 23.84 -19.33 13.61
C CYS A 106 22.95 -20.01 12.55
N SER A 107 22.39 -21.18 12.89
CA SER A 107 21.51 -21.92 12.00
C SER A 107 20.07 -21.52 12.25
N ALA A 108 19.33 -21.33 11.15
CA ALA A 108 17.91 -20.97 11.19
C ALA A 108 17.11 -22.03 11.96
N GLY A 109 16.19 -21.54 12.80
CA GLY A 109 15.29 -22.38 13.59
C GLY A 109 14.02 -22.78 12.83
N GLN A 110 12.90 -22.84 13.53
CA GLN A 110 11.58 -23.05 12.96
C GLN A 110 11.13 -21.82 12.14
N GLN A 111 10.70 -22.04 10.90
CA GLN A 111 10.05 -21.02 10.07
C GLN A 111 8.62 -20.75 10.57
N LEU A 112 8.35 -19.54 11.08
CA LEU A 112 7.05 -19.12 11.60
C LEU A 112 6.18 -18.44 10.54
N CYS A 113 6.77 -17.64 9.65
CA CYS A 113 6.04 -16.88 8.66
C CYS A 113 5.62 -17.73 7.46
N ALA A 114 4.43 -17.45 6.91
CA ALA A 114 3.96 -18.06 5.67
C ALA A 114 4.64 -17.47 4.42
N CYS A 115 5.22 -16.28 4.54
CA CYS A 115 5.89 -15.54 3.48
C CYS A 115 6.87 -14.52 4.06
N GLN A 116 7.82 -14.06 3.25
CA GLN A 116 8.71 -12.94 3.56
C GLN A 116 8.68 -11.88 2.45
N SER A 117 8.17 -12.24 1.28
CA SER A 117 8.01 -11.38 0.12
C SER A 117 6.71 -11.69 -0.63
N ALA A 118 6.29 -10.78 -1.51
CA ALA A 118 5.13 -11.02 -2.37
C ALA A 118 5.32 -12.23 -3.31
N ALA A 119 6.58 -12.57 -3.66
CA ALA A 119 6.88 -13.71 -4.53
C ALA A 119 6.51 -15.04 -3.87
N ASP A 120 6.64 -15.17 -2.55
CA ASP A 120 6.27 -16.38 -1.81
C ASP A 120 4.76 -16.66 -1.87
N CYS A 121 3.98 -15.60 -2.04
CA CYS A 121 2.53 -15.66 -2.17
C CYS A 121 2.06 -15.86 -3.62
N ALA A 122 2.95 -15.70 -4.61
CA ALA A 122 2.64 -15.88 -6.02
C ALA A 122 2.61 -17.37 -6.40
N LYS A 123 1.51 -18.05 -6.08
CA LYS A 123 1.32 -19.47 -6.39
C LYS A 123 0.91 -19.68 -7.86
N PRO A 124 1.44 -20.71 -8.54
CA PRO A 124 0.92 -21.12 -9.84
C PRO A 124 -0.58 -21.38 -9.77
N GLY A 125 -1.34 -20.80 -10.72
CA GLY A 125 -2.80 -20.94 -10.79
C GLY A 125 -3.58 -20.05 -9.82
N ALA A 126 -2.95 -19.06 -9.17
CA ALA A 126 -3.68 -18.05 -8.41
C ALA A 126 -4.66 -17.29 -9.32
N ASP A 127 -5.88 -17.09 -8.83
CA ASP A 127 -6.89 -16.29 -9.51
C ASP A 127 -6.67 -14.80 -9.23
N LEU A 128 -6.02 -14.12 -10.16
CA LEU A 128 -5.76 -12.68 -10.11
C LEU A 128 -7.02 -11.83 -10.24
N CYS A 129 -8.15 -12.43 -10.61
CA CYS A 129 -9.44 -11.74 -10.58
C CYS A 129 -9.99 -11.59 -9.17
N LEU A 130 -9.52 -12.35 -8.17
CA LEU A 130 -9.91 -12.17 -6.76
C LEU A 130 -9.02 -11.13 -6.05
N GLY A 131 -7.87 -10.82 -6.63
CA GLY A 131 -6.90 -9.86 -6.12
C GLY A 131 -5.47 -10.31 -6.40
N LYS A 132 -4.52 -9.39 -6.19
CA LYS A 132 -3.09 -9.68 -6.31
C LYS A 132 -2.56 -10.23 -4.97
N PRO A 133 -1.93 -11.41 -4.95
CA PRO A 133 -1.32 -11.92 -3.73
C PRO A 133 -0.14 -11.05 -3.30
N PHE A 134 -0.04 -10.81 -2.00
CA PHE A 134 1.08 -10.11 -1.37
C PHE A 134 1.36 -10.70 0.01
N CYS A 135 2.57 -10.47 0.52
CA CYS A 135 2.90 -10.81 1.90
C CYS A 135 2.55 -9.63 2.80
N ASP A 136 1.62 -9.84 3.72
CA ASP A 136 1.28 -8.84 4.73
C ASP A 136 2.31 -8.87 5.85
N LEU A 137 3.27 -7.95 5.75
CA LEU A 137 4.33 -7.75 6.74
C LEU A 137 3.85 -7.00 8.00
N ALA A 138 2.60 -6.50 8.01
CA ALA A 138 2.05 -5.77 9.15
C ALA A 138 1.42 -6.70 10.21
N VAL A 139 1.36 -8.02 9.97
CA VAL A 139 0.85 -9.02 10.91
C VAL A 139 1.91 -10.07 11.21
N PHE A 140 2.13 -10.41 12.48
CA PHE A 140 3.07 -11.47 12.85
C PHE A 140 2.32 -12.72 13.37
N PRO A 141 2.65 -13.93 12.90
CA PRO A 141 3.59 -14.25 11.81
C PRO A 141 3.06 -13.78 10.44
N TYR A 142 3.95 -13.37 9.53
CA TYR A 142 3.56 -12.80 8.23
C TYR A 142 2.67 -13.75 7.44
N GLN A 143 1.64 -13.19 6.79
CA GLN A 143 0.59 -13.94 6.10
C GLN A 143 0.45 -13.50 4.65
N CYS A 144 0.23 -14.47 3.75
CA CYS A 144 -0.20 -14.16 2.40
C CYS A 144 -1.66 -13.66 2.40
N LYS A 145 -1.89 -12.49 1.81
CA LYS A 145 -3.22 -11.89 1.63
C LYS A 145 -3.43 -11.45 0.17
N LEU A 146 -4.67 -11.10 -0.17
CA LEU A 146 -5.03 -10.55 -1.48
C LEU A 146 -5.29 -9.05 -1.36
N ALA A 147 -4.76 -8.29 -2.32
CA ALA A 147 -5.02 -6.86 -2.49
C ALA A 147 -5.85 -6.58 -3.76
N GLY A 148 -6.63 -5.49 -3.75
CA GLY A 148 -7.37 -5.02 -4.94
C GLY A 148 -8.77 -5.60 -5.14
N GLY A 149 -9.14 -6.64 -4.38
CA GLY A 149 -10.49 -7.23 -4.40
C GLY A 149 -10.89 -7.84 -5.76
N PRO A 150 -12.16 -8.26 -5.88
CA PRO A 150 -12.67 -8.83 -7.12
C PRO A 150 -12.62 -7.83 -8.28
N VAL A 151 -12.03 -8.23 -9.40
CA VAL A 151 -11.94 -7.42 -10.63
C VAL A 151 -13.34 -7.29 -11.25
N ALA A 152 -13.85 -6.06 -11.29
CA ALA A 152 -15.07 -5.71 -11.99
C ALA A 152 -14.75 -5.22 -13.41
N CYS A 153 -15.08 -6.02 -14.43
CA CYS A 153 -14.82 -5.65 -15.81
C CYS A 153 -15.89 -4.69 -16.35
N PRO A 154 -15.48 -3.64 -17.10
CA PRO A 154 -16.41 -2.67 -17.66
C PRO A 154 -17.28 -3.31 -18.75
N ALA A 155 -18.51 -2.82 -18.90
CA ALA A 155 -19.36 -3.22 -20.02
C ALA A 155 -18.71 -2.84 -21.36
N THR A 156 -18.84 -3.70 -22.36
CA THR A 156 -18.24 -3.54 -23.71
C THR A 156 -19.03 -2.57 -24.59
N GLY A 157 -20.27 -2.23 -24.22
CA GLY A 157 -21.20 -1.45 -25.05
C GLY A 157 -21.80 -2.23 -26.23
N ASN A 158 -21.34 -3.47 -26.49
CA ASN A 158 -21.87 -4.34 -27.52
C ASN A 158 -22.66 -5.49 -26.85
N PRO A 159 -23.97 -5.66 -27.14
CA PRO A 159 -24.78 -6.71 -26.52
C PRO A 159 -24.33 -8.14 -26.85
N CYS A 160 -23.57 -8.30 -27.93
CA CYS A 160 -22.99 -9.58 -28.35
C CYS A 160 -21.56 -9.80 -27.83
N GLN A 161 -21.10 -8.97 -26.89
CA GLN A 161 -19.82 -9.13 -26.22
C GLN A 161 -19.97 -8.90 -24.72
N LYS A 162 -19.22 -9.65 -23.92
CA LYS A 162 -19.11 -9.46 -22.47
C LYS A 162 -17.65 -9.35 -22.09
N ALA A 163 -17.33 -8.41 -21.20
CA ALA A 163 -16.01 -8.39 -20.58
C ALA A 163 -15.97 -9.40 -19.43
N ALA A 164 -14.95 -10.26 -19.43
CA ALA A 164 -14.69 -11.22 -18.35
C ALA A 164 -13.24 -11.08 -17.91
N CYS A 165 -12.99 -11.24 -16.61
CA CYS A 165 -11.63 -11.22 -16.10
C CYS A 165 -10.96 -12.58 -16.36
N ASN A 166 -9.75 -12.55 -16.91
CA ASN A 166 -8.91 -13.73 -17.08
C ASN A 166 -8.19 -14.03 -15.75
N PRO A 167 -8.42 -15.20 -15.12
CA PRO A 167 -7.88 -15.51 -13.80
C PRO A 167 -6.35 -15.56 -13.76
N ALA A 168 -5.68 -15.89 -14.88
CA ALA A 168 -4.23 -15.97 -14.92
C ALA A 168 -3.54 -14.60 -14.98
N THR A 169 -4.20 -13.59 -15.55
CA THR A 169 -3.61 -12.27 -15.80
C THR A 169 -4.26 -11.16 -14.97
N GLY A 170 -5.49 -11.37 -14.49
CA GLY A 170 -6.33 -10.35 -13.88
C GLY A 170 -6.83 -9.29 -14.87
N ALA A 171 -6.62 -9.49 -16.17
CA ALA A 171 -7.01 -8.55 -17.21
C ALA A 171 -8.46 -8.82 -17.65
N CYS A 172 -9.18 -7.76 -17.99
CA CYS A 172 -10.49 -7.88 -18.62
C CYS A 172 -10.34 -8.14 -20.11
N GLU A 173 -10.91 -9.24 -20.57
CA GLU A 173 -10.93 -9.67 -21.97
C GLU A 173 -12.35 -9.63 -22.51
N SER A 174 -12.51 -9.32 -23.79
CA SER A 174 -13.81 -9.31 -24.46
C SER A 174 -14.12 -10.73 -24.99
N LEU A 175 -15.20 -11.31 -24.49
CA LEU A 175 -15.73 -12.60 -24.93
C LEU A 175 -16.97 -12.38 -25.79
N GLN A 176 -17.07 -13.11 -26.91
CA GLN A 176 -18.26 -13.08 -27.74
C GLN A 176 -19.40 -13.85 -27.05
N ALA A 177 -20.61 -13.31 -27.15
CA ALA A 177 -21.82 -14.07 -26.84
C ALA A 177 -21.95 -15.24 -27.83
N PRO A 178 -22.55 -16.37 -27.41
CA PRO A 178 -22.82 -17.48 -28.32
C PRO A 178 -23.60 -17.02 -29.56
N ASP A 179 -23.27 -17.56 -30.72
CA ASP A 179 -24.04 -17.31 -31.93
C ASP A 179 -25.51 -17.74 -31.72
N GLY A 180 -26.44 -16.95 -32.25
CA GLY A 180 -27.88 -17.13 -32.03
C GLY A 180 -28.43 -16.48 -30.76
N THR A 181 -27.58 -15.92 -29.89
CA THR A 181 -28.05 -15.16 -28.71
C THR A 181 -28.86 -13.95 -29.17
N ALA A 182 -30.09 -13.81 -28.69
CA ALA A 182 -30.92 -12.64 -29.02
C ALA A 182 -30.26 -11.35 -28.53
N CYS A 183 -30.27 -10.32 -29.36
CA CYS A 183 -29.66 -9.02 -29.04
C CYS A 183 -30.59 -7.87 -29.39
N PRO A 184 -30.53 -6.72 -28.71
CA PRO A 184 -31.27 -5.54 -29.13
C PRO A 184 -30.61 -4.93 -30.39
N SER A 185 -31.27 -5.02 -31.53
CA SER A 185 -30.90 -4.23 -32.72
C SER A 185 -31.39 -2.79 -32.55
N LEU A 186 -30.56 -1.83 -32.97
CA LEU A 186 -30.97 -0.43 -33.11
C LEU A 186 -31.70 -0.16 -34.44
N ASP A 187 -31.69 -1.12 -35.37
CA ASP A 187 -32.47 -1.08 -36.60
C ASP A 187 -33.90 -1.58 -36.31
N PRO A 188 -34.93 -0.71 -36.44
CA PRO A 188 -36.33 -1.08 -36.22
C PRO A 188 -36.88 -2.09 -37.23
N CYS A 189 -36.21 -2.27 -38.37
CA CYS A 189 -36.59 -3.23 -39.39
C CYS A 189 -36.02 -4.63 -39.13
N ALA A 190 -35.07 -4.77 -38.20
CA ALA A 190 -34.47 -6.05 -37.88
C ALA A 190 -35.46 -6.92 -37.10
N VAL A 191 -35.89 -8.02 -37.72
CA VAL A 191 -36.74 -9.03 -37.06
C VAL A 191 -35.83 -10.03 -36.34
N ASN A 192 -36.03 -10.17 -35.02
CA ASN A 192 -35.33 -11.12 -34.16
C ASN A 192 -33.80 -11.20 -34.42
N PRO A 193 -33.08 -10.07 -34.33
CA PRO A 193 -31.63 -10.05 -34.49
C PRO A 193 -30.94 -10.97 -33.46
N VAL A 194 -29.88 -11.60 -33.91
CA VAL A 194 -29.06 -12.52 -33.10
C VAL A 194 -27.59 -12.17 -33.23
N CYS A 195 -26.82 -12.56 -32.23
CA CYS A 195 -25.37 -12.48 -32.28
C CYS A 195 -24.84 -13.45 -33.34
N GLN A 196 -23.96 -12.95 -34.20
CA GLN A 196 -23.18 -13.73 -35.14
C GLN A 196 -21.76 -13.17 -35.19
N ALA A 197 -20.77 -13.99 -34.81
CA ALA A 197 -19.36 -13.60 -34.72
C ALA A 197 -19.12 -12.32 -33.88
N GLY A 198 -19.87 -12.15 -32.80
CA GLY A 198 -19.75 -11.00 -31.88
C GLY A 198 -20.42 -9.71 -32.35
N ALA A 199 -21.16 -9.73 -33.46
CA ALA A 199 -21.99 -8.61 -33.91
C ALA A 199 -23.47 -8.97 -33.81
N CYS A 200 -24.32 -7.97 -33.49
CA CYS A 200 -25.77 -8.15 -33.51
C CYS A 200 -26.26 -7.97 -34.96
N THR A 201 -26.65 -9.06 -35.60
CA THR A 201 -27.07 -9.09 -37.01
C THR A 201 -28.53 -9.49 -37.15
N PRO A 202 -29.29 -8.93 -38.11
CA PRO A 202 -30.63 -9.43 -38.43
C PRO A 202 -30.55 -10.90 -38.83
N LEU A 203 -31.51 -11.71 -38.38
CA LEU A 203 -31.61 -13.10 -38.83
C LEU A 203 -32.02 -13.08 -40.31
N ALA A 204 -31.10 -13.43 -41.20
CA ALA A 204 -31.42 -13.55 -42.63
C ALA A 204 -32.54 -14.61 -42.79
N SER A 205 -33.68 -14.16 -43.33
CA SER A 205 -34.83 -15.00 -43.65
C SER A 205 -34.74 -15.56 -45.06
#